data_AF-X1QNN4-F1
#
_entry.id   AF-X1QNN4-F1
#
_cell.length_a   1.000
_cell.length_b   1.000
_cell.length_c   1.000
_cell.angle_alpha   90.00
_cell.angle_beta   90.00
_cell.angle_gamma   90.00
#
_symmetry.space_group_name_H-M   'P 1'
#
loop_
_entity.id
_entity.type
_entity.pdbx_description
1 polymer ?
#
loop_
_entity_poly.entity_id
_entity_poly.type
_entity_poly.pdbx_seq_one_letter_code
_entity_poly.pdbx_strand_id
1 'polypeptide(L)'
;MAKPKSPLLSLGARGTIADSLTLQHRGRATIARKKPIPENLRSEAQLAQRQVYRDAISAWHALTAEAKEAWRGVCPGLSPYHCFMRSELKYVPPLPPELTLYEYYNTGDFSYFSANDTNWLAQTFTPSISHKITLAKLKLFRNIESAEYAIKITTTDQDEYPTDNVLCSKIFDSEPITKDSPGEWYEPSFDEPAILPQDIVYAMIIHGIPGLPNPRLYWRRDQSAPTYYRGAVYTSANSGVSWTRHLYDEFMFEEWGYPLEQ
;
A
#
# COMPACT_ATOMS: atom_id res chain seq x y z
N MET A 1 -0.24 -32.87 32.55
CA MET A 1 -0.72 -34.22 32.95
C MET A 1 -2.20 -34.11 33.28
N ALA A 2 -3.07 -34.42 32.34
CA ALA A 2 -4.51 -34.21 32.51
C ALA A 2 -5.18 -35.47 33.09
N LYS A 3 -6.02 -35.29 34.12
CA LYS A 3 -6.81 -36.36 34.73
C LYS A 3 -8.24 -36.27 34.18
N PRO A 4 -8.63 -37.05 33.16
CA PRO A 4 -10.04 -37.15 32.80
C PRO A 4 -10.82 -37.64 34.02
N LYS A 5 -11.94 -36.99 34.34
CA LYS A 5 -12.74 -37.34 35.54
C LYS A 5 -13.49 -38.67 35.39
N SER A 6 -13.50 -39.25 34.21
CA SER A 6 -14.20 -40.49 33.86
C SER A 6 -13.45 -41.21 32.72
N PRO A 7 -13.67 -42.52 32.53
CA PRO A 7 -13.01 -43.29 31.47
C PRO A 7 -13.20 -42.67 30.09
N LEU A 8 -12.16 -42.72 29.26
CA LEU A 8 -12.04 -41.97 27.99
C LEU A 8 -13.11 -42.29 26.94
N LEU A 9 -13.74 -43.45 27.03
CA LEU A 9 -14.79 -43.91 26.10
C LEU A 9 -16.15 -44.05 26.78
N SER A 10 -16.30 -43.48 27.98
CA SER A 10 -17.59 -43.45 28.66
C SER A 10 -18.47 -42.32 28.14
N LEU A 11 -19.79 -42.51 28.20
CA LEU A 11 -20.77 -41.45 27.94
C LEU A 11 -20.57 -40.25 28.89
N GLY A 12 -19.92 -40.46 30.05
CA GLY A 12 -19.57 -39.42 31.01
C GLY A 12 -18.20 -38.76 30.82
N ALA A 13 -17.45 -39.08 29.77
CA ALA A 13 -16.09 -38.58 29.60
C ALA A 13 -16.05 -37.05 29.47
N ARG A 14 -15.30 -36.40 30.36
CA ARG A 14 -15.11 -34.94 30.38
C ARG A 14 -13.65 -34.62 30.69
N GLY A 15 -13.10 -33.64 29.97
CA GLY A 15 -11.75 -33.15 30.19
C GLY A 15 -10.94 -33.02 28.90
N THR A 16 -9.72 -32.53 29.03
CA THR A 16 -8.77 -32.36 27.93
C THR A 16 -7.66 -33.39 28.05
N ILE A 17 -7.27 -34.01 26.94
CA ILE A 17 -6.14 -34.93 26.85
C ILE A 17 -5.02 -34.22 26.11
N ALA A 18 -3.84 -34.17 26.72
CA ALA A 18 -2.58 -33.73 26.11
C ALA A 18 -2.67 -32.39 25.34
N ASP A 19 -3.52 -31.47 25.79
CA ASP A 19 -3.82 -30.18 25.14
C ASP A 19 -4.27 -30.24 23.68
N SER A 20 -4.54 -31.43 23.16
CA SER A 20 -4.88 -31.67 21.75
C SER A 20 -6.36 -31.99 21.57
N LEU A 21 -6.99 -32.68 22.52
CA LEU A 21 -8.37 -33.15 22.41
C LEU A 21 -9.17 -32.78 23.65
N THR A 22 -10.35 -32.18 23.48
CA THR A 22 -11.28 -31.87 24.56
C THR A 22 -12.59 -32.64 24.37
N LEU A 23 -12.98 -33.40 25.39
CA LEU A 23 -14.25 -34.10 25.50
C LEU A 23 -15.23 -33.23 26.28
N GLN A 24 -16.34 -32.86 25.64
CA GLN A 24 -17.38 -32.02 26.23
C GLN A 24 -18.77 -32.61 25.98
N HIS A 25 -19.65 -32.45 26.96
CA HIS A 25 -21.04 -32.86 26.83
C HIS A 25 -21.86 -31.70 26.24
N ARG A 26 -22.53 -31.92 25.12
CA ARG A 26 -23.40 -30.93 24.46
C ARG A 26 -24.73 -31.57 24.09
N GLY A 27 -25.80 -31.16 24.77
CA GLY A 27 -27.12 -31.80 24.60
C GLY A 27 -27.10 -33.24 25.07
N ARG A 28 -27.45 -34.19 24.19
CA ARG A 28 -27.48 -35.64 24.47
C ARG A 28 -26.21 -36.40 24.05
N ALA A 29 -25.18 -35.70 23.56
CA ALA A 29 -23.98 -36.32 23.01
C ALA A 29 -22.71 -35.81 23.68
N THR A 30 -21.72 -36.69 23.78
CA THR A 30 -20.34 -36.35 24.14
C THR A 30 -19.55 -36.14 22.86
N ILE A 31 -19.04 -34.92 22.66
CA ILE A 31 -18.32 -34.51 21.47
C ILE A 31 -16.83 -34.43 21.80
N ALA A 32 -16.02 -35.18 21.07
CA ALA A 32 -14.57 -35.02 21.05
C ALA A 32 -14.21 -33.97 19.98
N ARG A 33 -13.49 -32.92 20.37
CA ARG A 33 -12.99 -31.91 19.42
C ARG A 33 -11.53 -31.62 19.66
N LYS A 34 -10.79 -31.30 18.60
CA LYS A 34 -9.44 -30.75 18.74
C LYS A 34 -9.54 -29.48 19.60
N LYS A 35 -8.69 -29.35 20.62
CA LYS A 35 -8.63 -28.12 21.41
C LYS A 35 -8.26 -27.00 20.42
N PRO A 36 -9.08 -25.93 20.31
CA PRO A 36 -8.66 -24.77 19.54
C PRO A 36 -7.47 -24.17 20.29
N ILE A 37 -6.27 -24.40 19.75
CA ILE A 37 -5.07 -23.69 20.18
C ILE A 37 -5.10 -22.40 19.36
N PRO A 38 -5.33 -21.22 19.98
CA PRO A 38 -5.32 -19.97 19.23
C PRO A 38 -3.97 -19.83 18.55
N GLU A 39 -3.99 -19.70 17.23
CA GLU A 39 -2.80 -19.49 16.44
C GLU A 39 -2.26 -18.09 16.75
N ASN A 40 -1.05 -18.05 17.30
CA ASN A 40 -0.28 -16.86 17.71
C ASN A 40 -1.04 -15.76 18.47
N LEU A 41 -0.86 -15.70 19.80
CA LEU A 41 -1.44 -14.70 20.72
C LEU A 41 -0.90 -13.25 20.55
N ARG A 42 -0.24 -12.97 19.41
CA ARG A 42 0.50 -11.75 19.10
C ARG A 42 0.43 -11.40 17.61
N SER A 43 -0.74 -11.50 16.99
CA SER A 43 -0.90 -10.80 15.70
C SER A 43 -0.72 -9.29 15.91
N GLU A 44 -0.26 -8.57 14.90
CA GLU A 44 -0.09 -7.11 14.96
C GLU A 44 -1.40 -6.42 15.36
N ALA A 45 -2.53 -6.85 14.79
CA ALA A 45 -3.86 -6.35 15.17
C ALA A 45 -4.18 -6.57 16.66
N GLN A 46 -3.81 -7.71 17.24
CA GLN A 46 -4.00 -7.97 18.68
C GLN A 46 -3.09 -7.10 19.54
N LEU A 47 -1.85 -6.86 19.11
CA LEU A 47 -0.92 -5.98 19.81
C LEU A 47 -1.40 -4.53 19.77
N ALA A 48 -1.85 -4.05 18.61
CA ALA A 48 -2.46 -2.73 18.44
C ALA A 48 -3.68 -2.56 19.37
N GLN A 49 -4.60 -3.53 19.39
CA GLN A 49 -5.75 -3.48 20.29
C GLN A 49 -5.34 -3.44 21.76
N ARG A 50 -4.34 -4.22 22.16
CA ARG A 50 -3.81 -4.19 23.55
C ARG A 50 -3.19 -2.84 23.88
N GLN A 51 -2.54 -2.18 22.92
CA GLN A 51 -1.96 -0.86 23.13
C GLN A 51 -3.05 0.19 23.35
N VAL A 52 -4.10 0.21 22.52
CA VAL A 52 -5.27 1.09 22.71
C VAL A 52 -5.87 0.95 24.12
N TYR A 53 -5.99 -0.29 24.63
CA TYR A 53 -6.46 -0.51 26.00
C TYR A 53 -5.51 0.03 27.06
N ARG A 54 -4.19 -0.10 26.88
CA ARG A 54 -3.19 0.43 27.81
C ARG A 54 -3.20 1.96 27.84
N ASP A 55 -3.34 2.58 26.68
CA ASP A 55 -3.35 4.04 26.54
C ASP A 55 -4.62 4.62 27.17
N ALA A 56 -5.79 4.01 26.93
CA ALA A 56 -7.04 4.39 27.60
C ALA A 56 -6.94 4.25 29.13
N ILE A 57 -6.35 3.16 29.64
CA ILE A 57 -6.13 2.98 31.08
C ILE A 57 -5.19 4.07 31.62
N SER A 58 -4.11 4.38 30.91
CA SER A 58 -3.16 5.44 31.30
C SER A 58 -3.84 6.81 31.33
N ALA A 59 -4.65 7.14 30.33
CA ALA A 59 -5.46 8.35 30.28
C ALA A 59 -6.44 8.44 31.47
N TRP A 60 -7.12 7.35 31.82
CA TRP A 60 -7.97 7.31 33.03
C TRP A 60 -7.17 7.61 34.30
N HIS A 61 -5.99 7.00 34.44
CA HIS A 61 -5.15 7.22 35.62
C HIS A 61 -4.63 8.66 35.70
N ALA A 62 -4.38 9.31 34.57
CA ALA A 62 -3.96 10.71 34.48
C ALA A 62 -5.06 11.72 34.87
N LEU A 63 -6.34 11.35 34.86
CA LEU A 63 -7.43 12.24 35.28
C LEU A 63 -7.40 12.57 36.78
N THR A 64 -7.73 13.81 37.14
CA THR A 64 -7.91 14.24 38.53
C THR A 64 -9.15 13.59 39.17
N ALA A 65 -9.29 13.69 40.49
CA ALA A 65 -10.44 13.14 41.20
C ALA A 65 -11.76 13.84 40.78
N GLU A 66 -11.72 15.15 40.57
CA GLU A 66 -12.87 15.94 40.11
C GLU A 66 -13.27 15.52 38.69
N ALA A 67 -12.30 15.35 37.79
CA ALA A 67 -12.54 14.90 36.43
C ALA A 67 -13.14 13.49 36.41
N LYS A 68 -12.68 12.58 37.27
CA LYS A 68 -13.26 11.23 37.42
C LYS A 68 -14.69 11.27 37.94
N GLU A 69 -15.01 12.18 38.84
CA GLU A 69 -16.36 12.33 39.41
C GLU A 69 -17.34 12.94 38.39
N ALA A 70 -16.88 13.80 37.48
CA ALA A 70 -17.70 14.32 36.37
C ALA A 70 -18.25 13.23 35.44
N TRP A 71 -17.61 12.05 35.40
CA TRP A 71 -18.12 10.88 34.66
C TRP A 71 -19.26 10.14 35.39
N ARG A 72 -19.55 10.46 36.66
CA ARG A 72 -20.65 9.86 37.41
C ARG A 72 -21.98 10.34 36.84
N GLY A 73 -22.85 9.40 36.48
CA GLY A 73 -24.19 9.71 35.95
C GLY A 73 -24.24 9.99 34.45
N VAL A 74 -23.11 10.14 33.76
CA VAL A 74 -23.04 10.32 32.29
C VAL A 74 -23.59 9.08 31.57
N CYS A 75 -23.23 7.89 32.05
CA CYS A 75 -23.76 6.62 31.55
C CYS A 75 -24.63 5.96 32.64
N PRO A 76 -25.97 5.90 32.48
CA PRO A 76 -26.83 5.19 33.42
C PRO A 76 -26.42 3.71 33.52
N GLY A 77 -26.26 3.21 34.75
CA GLY A 77 -25.95 1.80 35.02
C GLY A 77 -24.48 1.38 34.83
N LEU A 78 -23.57 2.32 34.52
CA LEU A 78 -22.13 2.05 34.44
C LEU A 78 -21.36 2.89 35.47
N SER A 79 -20.26 2.33 35.99
CA SER A 79 -19.32 3.10 36.80
C SER A 79 -18.65 4.19 35.94
N PRO A 80 -18.15 5.28 36.55
CA PRO A 80 -17.37 6.31 35.86
C PRO A 80 -16.25 5.76 34.98
N TYR A 81 -15.46 4.81 35.50
CA TYR A 81 -14.38 4.14 34.76
C TYR A 81 -14.90 3.43 33.49
N HIS A 82 -15.91 2.57 33.61
CA HIS A 82 -16.49 1.89 32.44
C HIS A 82 -17.12 2.85 31.42
N CYS A 83 -17.68 3.99 31.86
CA CYS A 83 -18.20 5.01 30.95
C CYS A 83 -17.07 5.68 30.16
N PHE A 84 -15.98 6.06 30.85
CA PHE A 84 -14.76 6.60 30.23
C PHE A 84 -14.10 5.58 29.30
N MET A 85 -13.88 4.35 29.76
CA MET A 85 -13.30 3.30 28.90
C MET A 85 -14.19 3.07 27.68
N ARG A 86 -15.51 3.16 27.78
CA ARG A 86 -16.39 3.04 26.62
C ARG A 86 -16.27 4.23 25.66
N SER A 87 -15.98 5.45 26.13
CA SER A 87 -15.74 6.59 25.25
C SER A 87 -14.38 6.48 24.56
N GLU A 88 -13.33 6.12 25.29
CA GLU A 88 -11.96 6.00 24.77
C GLU A 88 -11.76 4.76 23.89
N LEU A 89 -12.40 3.64 24.23
CA LEU A 89 -12.33 2.39 23.46
C LEU A 89 -13.31 2.33 22.29
N LYS A 90 -14.02 3.42 21.96
CA LYS A 90 -14.58 3.56 20.61
C LYS A 90 -13.38 3.61 19.68
N TYR A 91 -12.93 2.43 19.26
CA TYR A 91 -11.84 2.25 18.32
C TYR A 91 -12.22 3.03 17.06
N VAL A 92 -11.68 4.25 16.96
CA VAL A 92 -11.47 4.88 15.68
C VAL A 92 -10.27 4.11 15.13
N PRO A 93 -10.44 3.32 14.07
CA PRO A 93 -9.30 2.73 13.40
C PRO A 93 -8.24 3.83 13.22
N PRO A 94 -6.95 3.58 13.48
CA PRO A 94 -5.93 4.54 13.09
C PRO A 94 -6.25 4.93 11.66
N LEU A 95 -6.39 6.24 11.41
CA LEU A 95 -6.67 6.73 10.07
C LEU A 95 -5.66 6.05 9.15
N PRO A 96 -6.12 5.41 8.05
CA PRO A 96 -5.20 4.85 7.08
C PRO A 96 -4.14 5.91 6.80
N PRO A 97 -2.84 5.54 6.75
CA PRO A 97 -1.81 6.52 6.43
C PRO A 97 -2.27 7.29 5.19
N GLU A 98 -2.19 8.61 5.24
CA GLU A 98 -2.64 9.43 4.12
C GLU A 98 -1.59 9.34 3.01
N LEU A 99 -2.05 9.22 1.77
CA LEU A 99 -1.15 9.27 0.61
C LEU A 99 -0.54 10.66 0.53
N THR A 100 0.79 10.70 0.54
CA THR A 100 1.57 11.93 0.43
C THR A 100 2.17 12.01 -0.96
N LEU A 101 2.11 13.19 -1.59
CA LEU A 101 2.80 13.49 -2.84
C LEU A 101 4.26 13.82 -2.55
N TYR A 102 5.19 13.11 -3.20
CA TYR A 102 6.63 13.26 -2.98
C TYR A 102 7.34 13.93 -4.15
N GLU A 103 7.18 13.40 -5.36
CA GLU A 103 7.82 13.93 -6.57
C GLU A 103 6.77 14.19 -7.65
N TYR A 104 6.87 15.30 -8.38
CA TYR A 104 5.90 15.64 -9.42
C TYR A 104 6.40 16.63 -10.47
N TYR A 105 5.80 16.51 -11.64
CA TYR A 105 5.73 17.55 -12.65
C TYR A 105 4.37 17.49 -13.35
N ASN A 106 3.52 18.50 -13.12
CA ASN A 106 2.09 18.43 -13.50
C ASN A 106 1.56 19.69 -14.22
N THR A 107 2.45 20.51 -14.78
CA THR A 107 2.09 21.72 -15.54
C THR A 107 2.88 21.83 -16.84
N GLY A 108 2.41 22.66 -17.77
CA GLY A 108 3.17 23.00 -18.98
C GLY A 108 3.15 21.93 -20.09
N ASP A 109 2.22 20.97 -20.08
CA ASP A 109 2.20 19.94 -21.12
C ASP A 109 1.74 20.48 -22.48
N PHE A 110 2.52 20.19 -23.53
CA PHE A 110 2.16 20.58 -24.89
C PHE A 110 2.56 19.58 -25.97
N SER A 111 3.31 18.54 -25.63
CA SER A 111 3.74 17.49 -26.55
C SER A 111 3.57 16.11 -25.89
N TYR A 112 4.02 15.05 -26.55
CA TYR A 112 3.99 13.69 -26.02
C TYR A 112 5.08 12.81 -26.64
N PHE A 113 5.38 11.71 -25.96
CA PHE A 113 6.02 10.54 -26.57
C PHE A 113 5.06 9.34 -26.56
N SER A 114 5.32 8.35 -27.43
CA SER A 114 4.51 7.12 -27.50
C SER A 114 5.28 5.91 -27.01
N ALA A 115 4.69 5.17 -26.08
CA ALA A 115 5.11 3.85 -25.66
C ALA A 115 4.42 2.75 -26.50
N ASN A 116 5.17 1.70 -26.82
CA ASN A 116 4.66 0.43 -27.34
C ASN A 116 5.62 -0.71 -26.90
N ASP A 117 5.59 -1.87 -27.55
CA ASP A 117 6.46 -3.00 -27.18
C ASP A 117 7.97 -2.74 -27.40
N THR A 118 8.30 -1.88 -28.36
CA THR A 118 9.67 -1.58 -28.79
C THR A 118 10.15 -0.23 -28.23
N ASN A 119 9.25 0.76 -28.21
CA ASN A 119 9.49 2.10 -27.69
C ASN A 119 9.08 2.16 -26.23
N TRP A 120 10.05 2.30 -25.33
CA TRP A 120 9.81 2.41 -23.89
C TRP A 120 10.08 3.83 -23.44
N LEU A 121 9.25 4.33 -22.53
CA LEU A 121 9.35 5.68 -21.99
C LEU A 121 9.75 5.58 -20.53
N ALA A 122 10.61 6.47 -20.06
CA ALA A 122 10.93 6.56 -18.65
C ALA A 122 11.06 8.01 -18.16
N GLN A 123 10.58 8.24 -16.95
CA GLN A 123 10.88 9.44 -16.16
C GLN A 123 11.74 9.01 -14.99
N THR A 124 12.92 9.62 -14.82
CA THR A 124 13.68 9.45 -13.59
C THR A 124 13.25 10.46 -12.54
N PHE A 125 13.38 10.10 -11.28
CA PHE A 125 13.09 10.96 -10.14
C PHE A 125 13.97 10.57 -8.97
N THR A 126 14.20 11.51 -8.06
CA THR A 126 15.08 11.32 -6.90
C THR A 126 14.31 11.72 -5.64
N PRO A 127 13.75 10.77 -4.87
CA PRO A 127 12.98 11.07 -3.67
C PRO A 127 13.73 12.00 -2.72
N SER A 128 13.11 13.11 -2.34
CA SER A 128 13.65 14.01 -1.30
C SER A 128 13.51 13.47 0.13
N ILE A 129 12.61 12.50 0.33
CA ILE A 129 12.33 11.86 1.62
C ILE A 129 12.15 10.35 1.39
N SER A 130 12.67 9.52 2.29
CA SER A 130 12.48 8.08 2.21
C SER A 130 11.02 7.71 2.48
N HIS A 131 10.40 6.97 1.59
CA HIS A 131 8.97 6.61 1.69
C HIS A 131 8.67 5.27 0.99
N LYS A 132 7.43 4.80 1.12
CA LYS A 132 6.92 3.61 0.42
C LYS A 132 6.06 4.04 -0.76
N ILE A 133 6.54 3.86 -1.99
CA ILE A 133 5.83 4.27 -3.22
C ILE A 133 4.65 3.36 -3.51
N THR A 134 3.45 3.91 -3.61
CA THR A 134 2.21 3.13 -3.72
C THR A 134 1.42 3.42 -4.98
N LEU A 135 1.54 4.63 -5.52
CA LEU A 135 0.73 5.09 -6.62
C LEU A 135 1.55 6.05 -7.48
N ALA A 136 1.44 5.90 -8.79
CA ALA A 136 1.90 6.88 -9.75
C ALA A 136 0.67 7.54 -10.38
N LYS A 137 0.76 8.83 -10.72
CA LYS A 137 -0.21 9.47 -11.62
C LYS A 137 0.50 9.94 -12.87
N LEU A 138 -0.11 9.69 -14.01
CA LEU A 138 0.49 9.95 -15.30
C LEU A 138 -0.54 10.60 -16.21
N LYS A 139 -0.18 11.68 -16.89
CA LYS A 139 -1.09 12.29 -17.86
C LYS A 139 -0.94 11.57 -19.20
N LEU A 140 -1.92 10.73 -19.53
CA LEU A 140 -1.87 9.79 -20.64
C LEU A 140 -3.04 9.98 -21.60
N PHE A 141 -2.82 9.63 -22.87
CA PHE A 141 -3.89 9.31 -23.82
C PHE A 141 -3.46 8.11 -24.67
N ARG A 142 -4.38 7.50 -25.41
CA ARG A 142 -4.07 6.34 -26.27
C ARG A 142 -4.56 6.52 -27.69
N ASN A 143 -4.10 5.66 -28.60
CA ASN A 143 -4.72 5.52 -29.92
C ASN A 143 -6.03 4.70 -29.86
N ILE A 144 -6.57 4.39 -31.03
CA ILE A 144 -7.86 3.68 -31.16
C ILE A 144 -7.83 2.31 -30.49
N GLU A 145 -6.72 1.59 -30.65
CA GLU A 145 -6.51 0.26 -30.09
C GLU A 145 -6.14 0.34 -28.60
N SER A 146 -6.72 -0.53 -27.79
CA SER A 146 -6.29 -0.75 -26.41
C SER A 146 -5.47 -2.04 -26.32
N ALA A 147 -4.63 -2.08 -25.29
CA ALA A 147 -3.83 -3.24 -24.91
C ALA A 147 -3.38 -3.11 -23.45
N GLU A 148 -2.78 -4.17 -22.95
CA GLU A 148 -2.06 -4.16 -21.68
C GLU A 148 -0.71 -3.44 -21.81
N TYR A 149 -0.39 -2.67 -20.77
CA TYR A 149 0.89 -1.99 -20.59
C TYR A 149 1.44 -2.34 -19.21
N ALA A 150 2.76 -2.23 -19.06
CA ALA A 150 3.42 -2.32 -17.78
C ALA A 150 3.96 -0.95 -17.36
N ILE A 151 3.74 -0.61 -16.09
CA ILE A 151 4.48 0.44 -15.40
C ILE A 151 5.40 -0.22 -14.36
N LYS A 152 6.64 0.25 -14.29
CA LYS A 152 7.68 -0.30 -13.40
C LYS A 152 8.44 0.83 -12.71
N ILE A 153 8.84 0.58 -11.47
CA ILE A 153 9.87 1.37 -10.79
C ILE A 153 11.13 0.54 -10.76
N THR A 154 12.23 1.11 -11.22
CA THR A 154 13.54 0.43 -11.35
C THR A 154 14.64 1.28 -10.74
N THR A 155 15.77 0.64 -10.38
CA THR A 155 17.00 1.38 -10.06
C THR A 155 17.64 1.98 -11.30
N THR A 156 18.54 2.94 -11.11
CA THR A 156 19.39 3.49 -12.18
C THR A 156 20.86 3.10 -11.98
N ASP A 157 21.68 3.26 -13.02
CA ASP A 157 23.13 3.08 -12.96
C ASP A 157 23.85 4.38 -12.52
N GLN A 158 25.18 4.39 -12.59
CA GLN A 158 26.00 5.54 -12.17
C GLN A 158 25.80 6.77 -13.06
N ASP A 159 25.31 6.60 -14.28
CA ASP A 159 25.04 7.66 -15.25
C ASP A 159 23.53 8.01 -15.30
N GLU A 160 22.76 7.56 -14.29
CA GLU A 160 21.32 7.77 -14.12
C GLU A 160 20.43 7.06 -15.16
N TYR A 161 20.97 6.09 -15.91
CA TYR A 161 20.17 5.33 -16.87
C TYR A 161 19.34 4.24 -16.19
N PRO A 162 18.09 4.00 -16.64
CA PRO A 162 17.28 2.91 -16.11
C PRO A 162 17.95 1.54 -16.26
N THR A 163 17.83 0.70 -15.23
CA THR A 163 18.37 -0.68 -15.19
C THR A 163 17.24 -1.72 -15.17
N ASP A 164 17.58 -3.00 -15.34
CA ASP A 164 16.61 -4.10 -15.30
C ASP A 164 16.18 -4.53 -13.88
N ASN A 165 16.72 -3.91 -12.84
CA ASN A 165 16.38 -4.24 -11.46
C ASN A 165 15.07 -3.55 -11.05
N VAL A 166 13.96 -4.30 -11.18
CA VAL A 166 12.59 -3.87 -10.87
C VAL A 166 12.32 -3.95 -9.37
N LEU A 167 11.89 -2.84 -8.78
CA LEU A 167 11.52 -2.72 -7.38
C LEU A 167 10.03 -3.00 -7.14
N CYS A 168 9.18 -2.46 -8.02
CA CYS A 168 7.75 -2.76 -8.05
C CYS A 168 7.22 -2.55 -9.47
N SER A 169 6.07 -3.16 -9.78
CA SER A 169 5.46 -3.05 -11.10
C SER A 169 3.95 -3.28 -11.06
N LYS A 170 3.27 -2.84 -12.12
CA LYS A 170 1.85 -3.09 -12.36
C LYS A 170 1.60 -3.29 -13.84
N ILE A 171 0.82 -4.29 -14.19
CA ILE A 171 0.21 -4.43 -15.51
C ILE A 171 -1.18 -3.80 -15.45
N PHE A 172 -1.53 -3.00 -16.45
CA PHE A 172 -2.83 -2.35 -16.56
C PHE A 172 -3.34 -2.33 -17.99
N ASP A 173 -4.66 -2.32 -18.15
CA ASP A 173 -5.32 -2.14 -19.44
C ASP A 173 -5.44 -0.64 -19.76
N SER A 174 -5.08 -0.27 -20.99
CA SER A 174 -5.23 1.08 -21.50
C SER A 174 -6.67 1.43 -21.94
N GLU A 175 -7.58 0.46 -22.07
CA GLU A 175 -8.97 0.71 -22.49
C GLU A 175 -9.64 1.91 -21.79
N PRO A 176 -9.52 2.10 -20.46
CA PRO A 176 -10.15 3.21 -19.75
C PRO A 176 -9.53 4.59 -20.05
N ILE A 177 -8.32 4.64 -20.61
CA ILE A 177 -7.61 5.89 -20.89
C ILE A 177 -8.25 6.58 -22.11
N THR A 178 -8.39 7.91 -22.04
CA THR A 178 -8.96 8.72 -23.13
C THR A 178 -8.19 8.58 -24.44
N LYS A 179 -8.90 8.77 -25.55
CA LYS A 179 -8.33 8.90 -26.90
C LYS A 179 -8.00 10.35 -27.25
N ASP A 180 -8.41 11.31 -26.42
CA ASP A 180 -8.23 12.72 -26.67
C ASP A 180 -6.80 13.17 -26.33
N SER A 181 -6.16 13.85 -27.29
CA SER A 181 -4.75 14.24 -27.18
C SER A 181 -4.35 15.11 -25.98
N PRO A 182 -5.23 15.93 -25.35
CA PRO A 182 -4.89 16.59 -24.09
C PRO A 182 -4.53 15.61 -22.96
N GLY A 183 -5.02 14.36 -23.06
CA GLY A 183 -4.82 13.32 -22.07
C GLY A 183 -5.56 13.57 -20.76
N GLU A 184 -5.63 12.51 -19.97
CA GLU A 184 -6.21 12.50 -18.63
C GLU A 184 -5.21 11.89 -17.64
N TRP A 185 -5.34 12.27 -16.37
CA TRP A 185 -4.54 11.67 -15.31
C TRP A 185 -5.02 10.25 -15.04
N TYR A 186 -4.14 9.29 -15.25
CA TYR A 186 -4.35 7.88 -14.95
C TYR A 186 -3.51 7.49 -13.73
N GLU A 187 -4.09 6.70 -12.82
CA GLU A 187 -3.56 6.49 -11.47
C GLU A 187 -3.31 5.00 -11.15
N PRO A 188 -2.29 4.36 -11.75
CA PRO A 188 -1.97 2.98 -11.42
C PRO A 188 -1.43 2.85 -9.99
N SER A 189 -2.04 1.96 -9.20
CA SER A 189 -1.52 1.54 -7.90
C SER A 189 -0.66 0.28 -8.01
N PHE A 190 0.40 0.21 -7.22
CA PHE A 190 1.29 -0.94 -7.14
C PHE A 190 0.77 -1.96 -6.13
N ASP A 191 0.63 -3.22 -6.55
CA ASP A 191 0.17 -4.31 -5.68
C ASP A 191 1.20 -4.66 -4.61
N GLU A 192 2.49 -4.54 -4.96
CA GLU A 192 3.64 -4.74 -4.07
C GLU A 192 4.51 -3.46 -4.04
N PRO A 193 4.14 -2.46 -3.21
CA PRO A 193 4.88 -1.19 -3.08
C PRO A 193 6.32 -1.37 -2.60
N ALA A 194 7.26 -0.65 -3.21
CA ALA A 194 8.68 -0.65 -2.81
C ALA A 194 8.97 0.46 -1.78
N ILE A 195 10.05 0.28 -1.00
CA ILE A 195 10.62 1.36 -0.20
C ILE A 195 11.67 2.07 -1.03
N LEU A 196 11.54 3.39 -1.17
CA LEU A 196 12.48 4.23 -1.88
C LEU A 196 13.27 5.09 -0.86
N PRO A 197 14.53 4.73 -0.57
CA PRO A 197 15.45 5.62 0.13
C PRO A 197 15.56 7.01 -0.53
N GLN A 198 15.70 8.03 0.31
CA GLN A 198 15.98 9.40 -0.13
C GLN A 198 17.30 9.49 -0.91
N ASP A 199 17.37 10.46 -1.83
CA ASP A 199 18.55 10.83 -2.59
C ASP A 199 19.15 9.69 -3.45
N ILE A 200 18.34 8.69 -3.79
CA ILE A 200 18.65 7.64 -4.78
C ILE A 200 17.81 7.89 -6.04
N VAL A 201 18.43 7.83 -7.22
CA VAL A 201 17.74 8.03 -8.49
C VAL A 201 17.03 6.74 -8.91
N TYR A 202 15.73 6.83 -9.15
CA TYR A 202 14.90 5.75 -9.66
C TYR A 202 14.31 6.10 -11.03
N ALA A 203 13.93 5.09 -11.80
CA ALA A 203 13.25 5.28 -13.08
C ALA A 203 11.85 4.66 -13.06
N MET A 204 10.86 5.48 -13.39
CA MET A 204 9.49 5.08 -13.70
C MET A 204 9.38 4.79 -15.19
N ILE A 205 9.21 3.53 -15.56
CA ILE A 205 9.20 3.05 -16.94
C ILE A 205 7.78 2.65 -17.34
N ILE A 206 7.33 3.06 -18.53
CA ILE A 206 6.11 2.59 -19.19
C ILE A 206 6.46 1.92 -20.51
N HIS A 207 5.90 0.74 -20.74
CA HIS A 207 6.02 0.05 -22.02
C HIS A 207 4.84 -0.87 -22.31
N GLY A 208 4.63 -1.18 -23.60
CA GLY A 208 3.67 -2.18 -24.03
C GLY A 208 4.16 -3.62 -23.76
N ILE A 209 3.24 -4.57 -23.69
CA ILE A 209 3.60 -5.99 -23.62
C ILE A 209 4.15 -6.46 -24.98
N PRO A 210 5.25 -7.26 -25.03
CA PRO A 210 5.85 -7.72 -26.28
C PRO A 210 4.87 -8.39 -27.25
N GLY A 211 4.96 -8.03 -28.54
CA GLY A 211 4.17 -8.63 -29.61
C GLY A 211 2.95 -7.80 -30.04
N LEU A 212 2.77 -6.60 -29.47
CA LEU A 212 1.66 -5.68 -29.77
C LEU A 212 2.20 -4.27 -30.13
N PRO A 213 2.77 -4.07 -31.34
CA PRO A 213 3.41 -2.79 -31.69
C PRO A 213 2.42 -1.67 -32.08
N ASN A 214 1.18 -2.04 -32.44
CA ASN A 214 0.16 -1.11 -32.95
C ASN A 214 -0.58 -0.33 -31.86
N PRO A 215 -0.99 -0.94 -30.73
CA PRO A 215 -1.45 -0.18 -29.58
C PRO A 215 -0.37 0.82 -29.17
N ARG A 216 -0.77 2.08 -28.98
CA ARG A 216 0.13 3.14 -28.54
C ARG A 216 -0.48 3.87 -27.37
N LEU A 217 0.32 3.99 -26.32
CA LEU A 217 0.03 4.81 -25.17
C LEU A 217 0.93 6.04 -25.23
N TYR A 218 0.35 7.21 -25.11
CA TYR A 218 1.07 8.47 -25.23
C TYR A 218 1.18 9.12 -23.86
N TRP A 219 2.40 9.45 -23.47
CA TRP A 219 2.68 10.15 -22.22
C TRP A 219 2.94 11.63 -22.54
N ARG A 220 2.12 12.50 -21.97
CA ARG A 220 2.21 13.94 -22.13
C ARG A 220 3.53 14.45 -21.55
N ARG A 221 4.16 15.40 -22.24
CA ARG A 221 5.42 16.02 -21.82
C ARG A 221 5.42 17.52 -22.05
N ASP A 222 6.28 18.20 -21.31
CA ASP A 222 6.72 19.57 -21.54
C ASP A 222 8.11 19.55 -22.19
N GLN A 223 8.26 20.24 -23.31
CA GLN A 223 9.51 20.37 -24.08
C GLN A 223 10.04 21.82 -24.08
N SER A 224 9.43 22.74 -23.32
CA SER A 224 9.65 24.19 -23.46
C SER A 224 10.78 24.71 -22.59
N ALA A 225 10.87 24.24 -21.35
CA ALA A 225 11.94 24.42 -20.37
C ALA A 225 11.43 23.90 -19.03
N PRO A 226 11.28 22.58 -18.85
CA PRO A 226 10.67 22.04 -17.65
C PRO A 226 11.51 22.34 -16.40
N THR A 227 10.85 22.53 -15.28
CA THR A 227 11.50 22.97 -14.02
C THR A 227 11.78 21.84 -13.03
N TYR A 228 11.36 20.61 -13.33
CA TYR A 228 11.71 19.46 -12.49
C TYR A 228 13.20 19.15 -12.66
N TYR A 229 13.97 19.26 -11.57
CA TYR A 229 15.44 19.19 -11.60
C TYR A 229 15.99 17.93 -10.92
N ARG A 230 15.12 17.08 -10.34
CA ARG A 230 15.50 15.86 -9.60
C ARG A 230 15.37 14.61 -10.47
N GLY A 231 15.36 14.79 -11.79
CA GLY A 231 15.15 13.73 -12.76
C GLY A 231 15.33 14.22 -14.20
N ALA A 232 15.06 13.31 -15.14
CA ALA A 232 15.11 13.52 -16.57
C ALA A 232 14.28 12.47 -17.32
N VAL A 233 13.85 12.83 -18.53
CA VAL A 233 13.17 11.94 -19.48
C VAL A 233 14.17 11.05 -20.21
N TYR A 234 13.79 9.78 -20.38
CA TYR A 234 14.48 8.81 -21.20
C TYR A 234 13.53 8.09 -22.15
N THR A 235 14.06 7.73 -23.32
CA THR A 235 13.35 6.86 -24.28
C THR A 235 14.27 5.75 -24.75
N SER A 236 13.74 4.54 -24.87
CA SER A 236 14.42 3.42 -25.52
C SER A 236 13.67 3.07 -26.80
N ALA A 237 14.39 2.82 -27.90
CA ALA A 237 13.82 2.35 -29.16
C ALA A 237 14.07 0.84 -29.41
N ASN A 238 14.55 0.12 -28.40
CA ASN A 238 14.95 -1.28 -28.50
C ASN A 238 14.59 -2.06 -27.22
N SER A 239 13.38 -1.85 -26.71
CA SER A 239 12.80 -2.61 -25.59
C SER A 239 13.66 -2.62 -24.31
N GLY A 240 14.25 -1.48 -23.97
CA GLY A 240 15.01 -1.26 -22.74
C GLY A 240 16.51 -1.54 -22.86
N VAL A 241 16.99 -2.01 -24.01
CA VAL A 241 18.42 -2.36 -24.20
C VAL A 241 19.33 -1.14 -24.14
N SER A 242 18.89 0.01 -24.66
CA SER A 242 19.64 1.27 -24.58
C SER A 242 18.70 2.47 -24.48
N TRP A 243 19.15 3.49 -23.77
CA TRP A 243 18.34 4.66 -23.45
C TRP A 243 18.93 5.94 -24.04
N THR A 244 18.06 6.81 -24.55
CA THR A 244 18.38 8.18 -24.95
C THR A 244 17.84 9.13 -23.90
N ARG A 245 18.71 9.94 -23.31
CA ARG A 245 18.36 10.99 -22.34
C ARG A 245 17.90 12.25 -23.06
N HIS A 246 16.84 12.88 -22.56
CA HIS A 246 16.32 14.15 -23.06
C HIS A 246 16.42 15.23 -21.96
N LEU A 247 17.33 16.19 -22.13
CA LEU A 247 17.68 17.18 -21.10
C LEU A 247 16.69 18.35 -20.97
N TYR A 248 15.80 18.51 -21.93
CA TYR A 248 14.87 19.64 -22.02
C TYR A 248 13.41 19.18 -22.08
N ASP A 249 13.17 17.93 -21.68
CA ASP A 249 11.86 17.30 -21.68
C ASP A 249 11.55 16.78 -20.28
N GLU A 250 10.28 16.89 -19.88
CA GLU A 250 9.78 16.33 -18.62
C GLU A 250 8.40 15.72 -18.85
N PHE A 251 8.21 14.49 -18.39
CA PHE A 251 6.90 13.84 -18.48
C PHE A 251 5.94 14.38 -17.42
N MET A 252 4.64 14.35 -17.71
CA MET A 252 3.62 14.69 -16.73
C MET A 252 3.43 13.53 -15.75
N PHE A 253 3.95 13.66 -14.54
CA PHE A 253 3.92 12.61 -13.54
C PHE A 253 3.70 13.14 -12.12
N GLU A 254 3.18 12.26 -11.27
CA GLU A 254 3.17 12.42 -9.83
C GLU A 254 3.50 11.09 -9.17
N GLU A 255 4.27 11.13 -8.09
CA GLU A 255 4.68 9.99 -7.30
C GLU A 255 4.12 10.13 -5.88
N TRP A 256 3.34 9.13 -5.47
CA TRP A 256 2.60 9.12 -4.22
C TRP A 256 2.91 7.89 -3.38
N GLY A 257 3.06 8.11 -2.07
CA GLY A 257 3.45 7.06 -1.15
C GLY A 257 2.97 7.26 0.28
N TYR A 258 3.27 6.28 1.11
CA TYR A 258 3.13 6.39 2.56
C TYR A 258 4.48 6.72 3.19
N PRO A 259 4.52 7.59 4.21
CA PRO A 259 5.73 7.81 4.99
C PRO A 259 6.16 6.51 5.67
N LEU A 260 7.47 6.33 5.88
CA LEU A 260 7.97 5.25 6.72
C LEU A 260 7.69 5.60 8.19
N GLU A 261 7.08 4.68 8.94
CA GLU A 261 6.91 4.86 10.38
C GLU A 261 8.29 5.01 11.04
N GLN A 262 8.48 6.08 11.82
CA GLN A 262 9.73 6.39 12.53
C GLN A 262 9.92 5.51 13.76
#